data_AF-X6M9L4-F1
#
_entry.id   AF-X6M9L4-F1
#
_cell.length_a   1.000
_cell.length_b   1.000
_cell.length_c   1.000
_cell.angle_alpha   90.00
_cell.angle_beta   90.00
_cell.angle_gamma   90.00
#
_symmetry.space_group_name_H-M   'P 1'
#
loop_
_entity.id
_entity.type
_entity.pdbx_description
1 polymer ?
#
loop_
_entity_poly.entity_id
_entity_poly.type
_entity_poly.pdbx_seq_one_letter_code
_entity_poly.pdbx_strand_id
1 'polypeptide(L)'
;MKGDELIEELRDLQTIRKQCERMYEMAKQDKLHFFGINLDKIESCAKEVVTCIKKHYPNLNVPMHSRFRHFDPKAIENLRKKWTTHEVDREEQTRRLIDLAFISVLLDAGAGDEWKYVDRHGRTLVRSEGIGAASLQMFLDGMFSSDEAIKTRVNSRGLQKVSMQELKVGFQASKSNPLVGLDGRAGLLKRLAKALEKFPEYFGHEVHRPGHLLDFLLVKADKDKKVSLHVLWKALIIGLEPIWPQRVSRIRNGDVWSHNHLKIIGQPGSDMIPFHKLVQWLCYSIVEEFTNFGIKFDHLDDLTCLPEYRNGGLLIDTGVLVPKDTVDTDMTYHVGSELIVEWRALTVALIDEVAEHVRKQLGKTKSELSLSKILEGGTWRAGRELAYTLRPTGAPPIRIRSDGTVF
;
A
#
# COMPACT_ATOMS: atom_id res chain seq x y z
N MET A 1 -7.73 -16.64 -24.81
CA MET A 1 -7.98 -16.57 -23.36
C MET A 1 -9.46 -16.29 -23.17
N LYS A 2 -10.19 -17.15 -22.45
CA LYS A 2 -11.57 -16.84 -22.04
C LYS A 2 -11.54 -15.66 -21.06
N GLY A 3 -12.61 -14.86 -20.98
CA GLY A 3 -12.64 -13.66 -20.14
C GLY A 3 -12.26 -13.94 -18.66
N ASP A 4 -12.65 -15.09 -18.14
CA ASP A 4 -12.38 -15.49 -16.76
C ASP A 4 -10.90 -15.83 -16.51
N GLU A 5 -10.23 -16.47 -17.47
CA GLU A 5 -8.79 -16.78 -17.37
C GLU A 5 -7.94 -15.50 -17.29
N LEU A 6 -8.32 -14.47 -18.06
CA LEU A 6 -7.65 -13.17 -18.03
C LEU A 6 -7.83 -12.47 -16.68
N ILE A 7 -9.04 -12.54 -16.11
CA ILE A 7 -9.30 -11.94 -14.79
C ILE A 7 -8.45 -12.61 -13.72
N GLU A 8 -8.33 -13.94 -13.74
CA GLU A 8 -7.48 -14.65 -12.80
C GLU A 8 -5.99 -14.33 -13.01
N GLU A 9 -5.50 -14.23 -14.24
CA GLU A 9 -4.12 -13.79 -14.52
C GLU A 9 -3.85 -12.39 -13.95
N LEU A 10 -4.77 -11.44 -14.13
CA LEU A 10 -4.62 -10.08 -13.60
C LEU A 10 -4.75 -9.99 -12.08
N ARG A 11 -5.35 -10.99 -11.43
CA ARG A 11 -5.43 -11.10 -9.97
C ARG A 11 -4.19 -11.77 -9.38
N ASP A 12 -3.39 -12.46 -10.19
CA ASP A 12 -2.18 -13.12 -9.71
C ASP A 12 -1.08 -12.09 -9.36
N LEU A 13 -0.51 -12.27 -8.17
CA LEU A 13 0.57 -11.42 -7.65
C LEU A 13 1.83 -11.54 -8.52
N GLN A 14 2.08 -12.70 -9.11
CA GLN A 14 3.25 -12.92 -9.96
C GLN A 14 3.15 -12.18 -11.30
N THR A 15 1.91 -11.96 -11.79
CA THR A 15 1.66 -11.19 -13.03
C THR A 15 2.18 -9.76 -12.93
N ILE A 16 2.21 -9.17 -11.72
CA ILE A 16 2.72 -7.81 -11.51
C ILE A 16 4.17 -7.72 -11.97
N ARG A 17 5.05 -8.57 -11.41
CA ARG A 17 6.47 -8.60 -11.81
C ARG A 17 6.64 -8.98 -13.27
N LYS A 18 5.92 -10.00 -13.74
CA LYS A 18 5.97 -10.46 -15.14
C LYS A 18 5.73 -9.29 -16.11
N GLN A 19 4.72 -8.46 -15.87
CA GLN A 19 4.40 -7.32 -16.74
C GLN A 19 5.39 -6.17 -16.59
N CYS A 20 5.84 -5.89 -15.37
CA CYS A 20 6.84 -4.85 -15.11
C CYS A 20 8.21 -5.19 -15.74
N GLU A 21 8.61 -6.47 -15.71
CA GLU A 21 9.84 -6.95 -16.32
C GLU A 21 9.81 -6.81 -17.84
N ARG A 22 8.68 -7.08 -18.49
CA ARG A 22 8.53 -6.83 -19.93
C ARG A 22 8.77 -5.36 -20.29
N MET A 23 8.32 -4.43 -19.44
CA MET A 23 8.60 -3.00 -19.62
C MET A 23 10.08 -2.69 -19.43
N TYR A 24 10.70 -3.27 -18.40
CA TYR A 24 12.12 -3.09 -18.11
C TYR A 24 13.03 -3.62 -19.23
N GLU A 25 12.70 -4.76 -19.84
CA GLU A 25 13.39 -5.28 -21.03
C GLU A 25 13.34 -4.33 -22.22
N MET A 26 12.22 -3.63 -22.41
CA MET A 26 12.10 -2.60 -23.44
C MET A 26 12.92 -1.35 -23.09
N ALA A 27 12.99 -0.97 -21.82
CA ALA A 27 13.82 0.13 -21.35
C ALA A 27 15.31 -0.12 -21.60
N LYS A 28 15.79 -1.35 -21.35
CA LYS A 28 17.17 -1.78 -21.65
C LYS A 28 17.54 -1.65 -23.13
N GLN A 29 16.55 -1.68 -24.00
CA GLN A 29 16.70 -1.54 -25.45
C GLN A 29 16.42 -0.11 -25.95
N ASP A 30 16.23 0.84 -25.03
CA ASP A 30 15.83 2.23 -25.30
C ASP A 30 14.54 2.37 -26.16
N LYS A 31 13.64 1.40 -26.05
CA LYS A 31 12.40 1.34 -26.86
C LYS A 31 11.21 2.08 -26.25
N LEU A 32 11.36 2.61 -25.04
CA LEU A 32 10.29 3.28 -24.30
C LEU A 32 10.16 4.74 -24.69
N HIS A 33 8.97 5.30 -24.47
CA HIS A 33 8.65 6.65 -24.95
C HIS A 33 8.95 7.75 -23.92
N PHE A 34 8.82 7.44 -22.62
CA PHE A 34 8.88 8.45 -21.57
C PHE A 34 10.16 8.36 -20.73
N PHE A 35 10.75 7.17 -20.58
CA PHE A 35 11.93 6.99 -19.75
C PHE A 35 13.04 6.20 -20.44
N GLY A 36 14.27 6.67 -20.26
CA GLY A 36 15.48 5.87 -20.38
C GLY A 36 15.89 5.32 -19.01
N ILE A 37 16.80 4.34 -19.01
CA ILE A 37 17.42 3.81 -17.79
C ILE A 37 18.92 4.00 -17.84
N ASN A 38 19.53 4.29 -16.68
CA ASN A 38 20.97 4.39 -16.51
C ASN A 38 21.39 3.43 -15.39
N LEU A 39 21.79 2.22 -15.79
CA LEU A 39 22.15 1.15 -14.84
C LEU A 39 23.43 1.46 -14.05
N ASP A 40 24.32 2.31 -14.58
CA ASP A 40 25.54 2.75 -13.88
C ASP A 40 25.22 3.53 -12.60
N LYS A 41 24.00 4.05 -12.47
CA LYS A 41 23.53 4.77 -11.27
C LYS A 41 22.95 3.85 -10.20
N ILE A 42 22.68 2.57 -10.48
CA ILE A 42 22.07 1.66 -9.50
C ILE A 42 22.91 1.56 -8.23
N GLU A 43 24.24 1.43 -8.35
CA GLU A 43 25.11 1.32 -7.17
C GLU A 43 25.06 2.60 -6.31
N SER A 44 25.00 3.77 -6.94
CA SER A 44 24.86 5.05 -6.23
C SER A 44 23.50 5.19 -5.55
N CYS A 45 22.41 4.77 -6.21
CA CYS A 45 21.08 4.72 -5.62
C CYS A 45 21.03 3.77 -4.41
N ALA A 46 21.61 2.57 -4.54
CA ALA A 46 21.72 1.62 -3.43
C ALA A 46 22.53 2.19 -2.26
N LYS A 47 23.58 2.98 -2.53
CA LYS A 47 24.36 3.67 -1.48
C LYS A 47 23.54 4.71 -0.72
N GLU A 48 22.68 5.47 -1.39
CA GLU A 48 21.75 6.40 -0.74
C GLU A 48 20.77 5.64 0.17
N VAL A 49 20.24 4.51 -0.32
CA VAL A 49 19.35 3.64 0.46
C VAL A 49 20.06 3.06 1.68
N VAL A 50 21.29 2.56 1.53
CA VAL A 50 22.10 2.03 2.64
C VAL A 50 22.41 3.12 3.66
N THR A 51 22.71 4.33 3.21
CA THR A 51 22.99 5.48 4.09
C THR A 51 21.75 5.82 4.91
N CYS A 52 20.57 5.85 4.28
CA CYS A 52 19.29 6.02 4.96
C CYS A 52 19.03 4.91 5.99
N ILE A 53 19.21 3.64 5.61
CA ILE A 53 19.03 2.50 6.54
C ILE A 53 19.94 2.65 7.76
N LYS A 54 21.24 2.91 7.56
CA LYS A 54 22.21 3.03 8.66
C LYS A 54 21.93 4.22 9.58
N LYS A 55 21.42 5.33 9.02
CA LYS A 55 21.03 6.53 9.78
C LYS A 55 19.87 6.24 10.75
N HIS A 56 18.84 5.54 10.28
CA HIS A 56 17.61 5.32 11.06
C HIS A 56 17.60 3.99 11.83
N TYR A 57 18.39 3.02 11.38
CA TYR A 57 18.54 1.69 11.99
C TYR A 57 20.03 1.33 12.09
N PRO A 58 20.81 1.95 13.00
CA PRO A 58 22.25 1.71 13.11
C PRO A 58 22.63 0.24 13.38
N ASN A 59 21.75 -0.51 14.02
CA ASN A 59 21.90 -1.95 14.30
C ASN A 59 21.32 -2.86 13.19
N LEU A 60 20.84 -2.27 12.09
CA LEU A 60 20.18 -2.94 10.96
C LEU A 60 18.92 -3.76 11.33
N ASN A 61 18.34 -3.52 12.50
CA ASN A 61 17.07 -4.11 12.90
C ASN A 61 15.89 -3.33 12.31
N VAL A 62 15.75 -3.41 10.99
CA VAL A 62 14.67 -2.74 10.27
C VAL A 62 13.37 -3.56 10.41
N PRO A 63 12.25 -2.97 10.86
CA PRO A 63 10.97 -3.64 10.90
C PRO A 63 10.39 -3.82 9.49
N MET A 64 9.33 -4.63 9.37
CA MET A 64 8.59 -4.73 8.12
C MET A 64 7.93 -3.39 7.76
N HIS A 65 7.85 -3.12 6.46
CA HIS A 65 7.06 -1.99 5.95
C HIS A 65 5.60 -2.22 6.25
N SER A 66 4.99 -1.30 7.00
CA SER A 66 3.68 -1.54 7.58
C SER A 66 3.01 -0.26 8.05
N ARG A 67 1.67 -0.25 7.95
CA ARG A 67 0.84 0.83 8.49
C ARG A 67 1.03 1.05 9.98
N PHE A 68 1.43 0.03 10.75
CA PHE A 68 1.69 0.16 12.19
C PHE A 68 2.82 1.14 12.52
N ARG A 69 3.71 1.43 11.57
CA ARG A 69 4.77 2.45 11.72
C ARG A 69 4.22 3.88 11.73
N HIS A 70 2.97 4.07 11.30
CA HIS A 70 2.27 5.36 11.31
C HIS A 70 1.34 5.53 12.53
N PHE A 71 1.22 4.50 13.37
CA PHE A 71 0.46 4.58 14.61
C PHE A 71 1.39 4.95 15.77
N ASP A 72 0.84 5.62 16.78
CA ASP A 72 1.55 5.81 18.04
C ASP A 72 1.76 4.44 18.71
N PRO A 73 3.02 3.96 18.84
CA PRO A 73 3.28 2.64 19.40
C PRO A 73 2.78 2.51 20.84
N LYS A 74 2.81 3.61 21.62
CA LYS A 74 2.29 3.61 23.00
C LYS A 74 0.78 3.43 23.02
N ALA A 75 0.07 3.99 22.05
CA ALA A 75 -1.38 3.81 21.93
C ALA A 75 -1.73 2.34 21.66
N ILE A 76 -1.00 1.68 20.76
CA ILE A 76 -1.20 0.26 20.44
C ILE A 76 -0.85 -0.63 21.65
N GLU A 77 0.27 -0.36 22.33
CA GLU A 77 0.66 -1.08 23.55
C GLU A 77 -0.40 -0.94 24.64
N ASN A 78 -0.88 0.29 24.89
CA ASN A 78 -1.93 0.55 25.87
C ASN A 78 -3.25 -0.12 25.50
N LEU A 79 -3.60 -0.20 24.20
CA LEU A 79 -4.77 -0.93 23.73
C LEU A 79 -4.67 -2.42 24.06
N ARG A 80 -3.54 -3.06 23.75
CA ARG A 80 -3.32 -4.47 24.07
C ARG A 80 -3.39 -4.72 25.57
N LYS A 81 -2.69 -3.90 26.38
CA LYS A 81 -2.73 -4.00 27.84
C LYS A 81 -4.16 -3.92 28.36
N LYS A 82 -4.92 -2.92 27.90
CA LYS A 82 -6.33 -2.74 28.26
C LYS A 82 -7.16 -3.97 27.90
N TRP A 83 -7.04 -4.49 26.67
CA TRP A 83 -7.77 -5.68 26.24
C TRP A 83 -7.41 -6.91 27.08
N THR A 84 -6.13 -7.12 27.39
CA THR A 84 -5.69 -8.20 28.28
C THR A 84 -6.26 -8.05 29.69
N THR A 85 -6.31 -6.84 30.26
CA THR A 85 -6.94 -6.59 31.57
C THR A 85 -8.45 -6.88 31.55
N HIS A 86 -9.09 -6.71 30.40
CA HIS A 86 -10.51 -7.08 30.19
C HIS A 86 -10.70 -8.50 29.67
N GLU A 87 -9.69 -9.36 29.78
CA GLU A 87 -9.74 -10.78 29.40
C GLU A 87 -10.16 -11.04 27.94
N VAL A 88 -9.90 -10.07 27.06
CA VAL A 88 -10.10 -10.25 25.61
C VAL A 88 -9.01 -11.18 25.10
N ASP A 89 -9.43 -12.30 24.49
CA ASP A 89 -8.52 -13.31 23.95
C ASP A 89 -7.60 -12.77 22.85
N ARG A 90 -6.49 -13.49 22.61
CA ARG A 90 -5.44 -13.04 21.70
C ARG A 90 -5.93 -12.97 20.26
N GLU A 91 -6.82 -13.87 19.87
CA GLU A 91 -7.46 -13.89 18.57
C GLU A 91 -8.24 -12.59 18.34
N GLU A 92 -9.12 -12.21 19.25
CA GLU A 92 -9.94 -11.00 19.15
C GLU A 92 -9.10 -9.72 19.22
N GLN A 93 -8.05 -9.68 20.05
CA GLN A 93 -7.08 -8.58 20.01
C GLN A 93 -6.45 -8.43 18.61
N THR A 94 -6.07 -9.55 18.00
CA THR A 94 -5.50 -9.58 16.65
C THR A 94 -6.54 -9.13 15.62
N ARG A 95 -7.78 -9.65 15.67
CA ARG A 95 -8.88 -9.22 14.78
C ARG A 95 -9.10 -7.70 14.82
N ARG A 96 -9.05 -7.09 16.01
CA ARG A 96 -9.20 -5.63 16.19
C ARG A 96 -8.05 -4.82 15.61
N LEU A 97 -6.83 -5.34 15.63
CA LEU A 97 -5.68 -4.66 15.02
C LEU A 97 -5.64 -4.82 13.50
N ILE A 98 -6.08 -5.97 12.99
CA ILE A 98 -6.33 -6.17 11.56
C ILE A 98 -7.39 -5.19 11.08
N ASP A 99 -8.52 -5.05 11.80
CA ASP A 99 -9.55 -4.04 11.52
C ASP A 99 -8.97 -2.62 11.38
N LEU A 100 -8.18 -2.18 12.37
CA LEU A 100 -7.53 -0.87 12.38
C LEU A 100 -6.60 -0.67 11.18
N ALA A 101 -5.71 -1.62 10.93
CA ALA A 101 -4.78 -1.54 9.80
C ALA A 101 -5.54 -1.49 8.47
N PHE A 102 -6.62 -2.27 8.34
CA PHE A 102 -7.43 -2.35 7.14
C PHE A 102 -8.09 -1.01 6.77
N ILE A 103 -8.82 -0.41 7.71
CA ILE A 103 -9.47 0.89 7.45
C ILE A 103 -8.44 1.99 7.28
N SER A 104 -7.32 1.93 8.01
CA SER A 104 -6.32 2.98 7.96
C SER A 104 -5.54 2.99 6.66
N VAL A 105 -5.26 1.82 6.07
CA VAL A 105 -4.65 1.70 4.75
C VAL A 105 -5.61 2.17 3.67
N LEU A 106 -6.88 1.75 3.70
CA LEU A 106 -7.85 2.13 2.67
C LEU A 106 -8.17 3.63 2.67
N LEU A 107 -7.99 4.32 3.79
CA LEU A 107 -8.07 5.78 3.88
C LEU A 107 -6.78 6.49 3.43
N ASP A 108 -5.68 5.76 3.23
CA ASP A 108 -4.36 6.27 2.83
C ASP A 108 -4.20 6.37 1.31
N ALA A 109 -5.09 7.14 0.69
CA ALA A 109 -5.09 7.42 -0.75
C ALA A 109 -4.78 8.90 -1.01
N GLY A 110 -3.66 9.39 -0.47
CA GLY A 110 -3.15 10.73 -0.77
C GLY A 110 -3.85 11.86 0.00
N ALA A 111 -3.09 12.64 0.76
CA ALA A 111 -3.65 13.74 1.56
C ALA A 111 -3.62 15.11 0.84
N GLY A 112 -2.96 15.19 -0.32
CA GLY A 112 -2.47 16.46 -0.87
C GLY A 112 -1.27 17.00 -0.07
N ASP A 113 -0.76 18.15 -0.51
CA ASP A 113 0.43 18.78 0.08
C ASP A 113 0.12 19.78 1.20
N GLU A 114 -1.13 20.24 1.30
CA GLU A 114 -1.55 21.27 2.26
C GLU A 114 -2.10 20.71 3.57
N TRP A 115 -2.73 19.53 3.52
CA TRP A 115 -3.43 18.97 4.67
C TRP A 115 -2.49 18.59 5.81
N LYS A 116 -2.92 18.92 7.03
CA LYS A 116 -2.22 18.61 8.28
C LYS A 116 -3.18 18.01 9.30
N TYR A 117 -2.68 17.11 10.14
CA TYR A 117 -3.38 16.56 11.29
C TYR A 117 -2.63 16.92 12.56
N VAL A 118 -3.32 17.51 13.54
CA VAL A 118 -2.76 17.77 14.86
C VAL A 118 -3.24 16.68 15.81
N ASP A 119 -2.33 15.85 16.29
CA ASP A 119 -2.69 14.77 17.20
C ASP A 119 -2.97 15.28 18.63
N ARG A 120 -3.43 14.37 19.51
CA ARG A 120 -3.71 14.68 20.93
C ARG A 120 -2.49 15.16 21.74
N HIS A 121 -1.28 15.02 21.19
CA HIS A 121 -0.04 15.48 21.80
C HIS A 121 0.43 16.83 21.20
N GLY A 122 -0.38 17.44 20.34
CA GLY A 122 -0.07 18.71 19.67
C GLY A 122 0.91 18.57 18.50
N ARG A 123 1.27 17.36 18.09
CA ARG A 123 2.19 17.14 16.97
C ARG A 123 1.46 17.33 15.66
N THR A 124 2.05 18.12 14.77
CA THR A 124 1.55 18.30 13.41
C THR A 124 2.12 17.19 12.51
N LEU A 125 1.24 16.39 11.94
CA LEU A 125 1.55 15.28 11.05
C LEU A 125 0.95 15.55 9.67
N VAL A 126 1.59 15.06 8.62
CA VAL A 126 1.17 15.28 7.22
C VAL A 126 1.14 13.96 6.47
N ARG A 127 0.50 13.95 5.30
CA ARG A 127 0.48 12.80 4.38
C ARG A 127 0.08 11.50 5.09
N SER A 128 0.72 10.38 4.76
CA SER A 128 0.40 9.04 5.26
C SER A 128 0.47 8.96 6.79
N GLU A 129 1.46 9.59 7.42
CA GLU A 129 1.61 9.66 8.87
C GLU A 129 0.40 10.32 9.54
N GLY A 130 -0.04 11.47 9.02
CA GLY A 130 -1.22 12.16 9.52
C GLY A 130 -2.49 11.33 9.35
N ILE A 131 -2.68 10.69 8.19
CA ILE A 131 -3.82 9.80 7.96
C ILE A 131 -3.78 8.63 8.95
N GLY A 132 -2.60 8.09 9.27
CA GLY A 132 -2.42 7.00 10.25
C GLY A 132 -2.90 7.41 11.63
N ALA A 133 -2.43 8.56 12.11
CA ALA A 133 -2.83 9.12 13.40
C ALA A 133 -4.34 9.42 13.47
N ALA A 134 -4.91 10.05 12.42
CA ALA A 134 -6.34 10.33 12.34
C ALA A 134 -7.19 9.05 12.34
N SER A 135 -6.76 8.04 11.57
CA SER A 135 -7.43 6.73 11.52
C SER A 135 -7.44 6.03 12.87
N LEU A 136 -6.30 6.04 13.56
CA LEU A 136 -6.18 5.47 14.90
C LEU A 136 -7.12 6.19 15.88
N GLN A 137 -7.15 7.51 15.87
CA GLN A 137 -8.03 8.28 16.76
C GLN A 137 -9.51 7.98 16.47
N MET A 138 -9.94 8.02 15.20
CA MET A 138 -11.32 7.65 14.81
C MET A 138 -11.69 6.22 15.23
N PHE A 139 -10.75 5.28 15.16
CA PHE A 139 -10.94 3.90 15.62
C PHE A 139 -11.07 3.81 17.14
N LEU A 140 -10.24 4.53 17.90
CA LEU A 140 -10.33 4.62 19.36
C LEU A 140 -11.66 5.22 19.83
N ASP A 141 -12.17 6.19 19.08
CA ASP A 141 -13.44 6.88 19.37
C ASP A 141 -14.67 6.03 19.01
N GLY A 142 -14.49 4.94 18.26
CA GLY A 142 -15.54 4.00 17.91
C GLY A 142 -16.25 4.29 16.59
N MET A 143 -15.72 5.20 15.76
CA MET A 143 -16.37 5.67 14.54
C MET A 143 -16.75 4.52 13.57
N PHE A 144 -15.98 3.44 13.56
CA PHE A 144 -16.16 2.33 12.63
C PHE A 144 -16.91 1.12 13.22
N SER A 145 -17.33 1.20 14.49
CA SER A 145 -18.05 0.13 15.19
C SER A 145 -19.55 0.41 15.16
N SER A 146 -20.36 -0.64 15.07
CA SER A 146 -21.80 -0.56 15.31
C SER A 146 -22.21 -0.80 16.76
N ASP A 147 -21.24 -1.03 17.64
CA ASP A 147 -21.45 -1.42 19.05
C ASP A 147 -20.68 -0.49 19.97
N GLU A 148 -21.40 0.29 20.76
CA GLU A 148 -20.83 1.31 21.64
C GLU A 148 -20.02 0.72 22.80
N ALA A 149 -20.30 -0.53 23.19
CA ALA A 149 -19.52 -1.25 24.20
C ALA A 149 -18.16 -1.71 23.65
N ILE A 150 -18.05 -1.86 22.32
CA ILE A 150 -16.83 -2.31 21.63
C ILE A 150 -16.41 -1.26 20.58
N LYS A 151 -15.91 -0.11 21.06
CA LYS A 151 -15.43 0.99 20.20
C LYS A 151 -14.34 0.56 19.23
N THR A 152 -13.36 -0.20 19.71
CA THR A 152 -12.18 -0.59 18.92
C THR A 152 -12.45 -1.84 18.07
N ARG A 153 -13.49 -1.77 17.23
CA ARG A 153 -13.87 -2.80 16.25
C ARG A 153 -14.32 -2.10 14.98
N VAL A 154 -14.01 -2.68 13.82
CA VAL A 154 -14.61 -2.28 12.55
C VAL A 154 -15.62 -3.35 12.17
N ASN A 155 -16.80 -2.98 11.67
CA ASN A 155 -17.70 -3.93 11.02
C ASN A 155 -18.58 -3.24 9.96
N SER A 156 -19.19 -4.03 9.07
CA SER A 156 -19.98 -3.50 7.94
C SER A 156 -21.05 -2.50 8.39
N ARG A 157 -21.79 -2.81 9.46
CA ARG A 157 -22.84 -1.93 10.01
C ARG A 157 -22.29 -0.61 10.54
N GLY A 158 -21.12 -0.61 11.17
CA GLY A 158 -20.45 0.61 11.61
C GLY A 158 -19.99 1.46 10.43
N LEU A 159 -19.34 0.82 9.45
CA LEU A 159 -18.88 1.48 8.22
C LEU A 159 -20.02 2.10 7.39
N GLN A 160 -21.21 1.50 7.37
CA GLN A 160 -22.39 2.05 6.68
C GLN A 160 -22.86 3.38 7.27
N LYS A 161 -22.66 3.58 8.59
CA LYS A 161 -23.09 4.79 9.30
C LYS A 161 -22.14 5.97 9.08
N VAL A 162 -20.87 5.69 8.75
CA VAL A 162 -19.86 6.73 8.56
C VAL A 162 -20.26 7.70 7.44
N SER A 163 -20.43 8.95 7.82
CA SER A 163 -20.75 10.07 6.93
C SER A 163 -19.50 10.83 6.50
N MET A 164 -19.63 11.59 5.40
CA MET A 164 -18.57 12.52 4.98
C MET A 164 -18.27 13.56 6.08
N GLN A 165 -19.30 14.02 6.80
CA GLN A 165 -19.14 15.03 7.85
C GLN A 165 -18.36 14.48 9.05
N GLU A 166 -18.60 13.23 9.45
CA GLU A 166 -17.81 12.57 10.50
C GLU A 166 -16.36 12.38 10.08
N LEU A 167 -16.10 11.93 8.84
CA LEU A 167 -14.73 11.84 8.33
C LEU A 167 -14.06 13.21 8.26
N LYS A 168 -14.80 14.26 7.87
CA LYS A 168 -14.30 15.63 7.85
C LYS A 168 -13.79 16.04 9.22
N VAL A 169 -14.57 15.77 10.27
CA VAL A 169 -14.19 16.06 11.66
C VAL A 169 -13.00 15.21 12.08
N GLY A 170 -13.04 13.89 11.84
CA GLY A 170 -11.96 12.98 12.22
C GLY A 170 -10.62 13.27 11.55
N PHE A 171 -10.65 13.76 10.31
CA PHE A 171 -9.46 14.25 9.59
C PHE A 171 -9.13 15.71 9.83
N GLN A 172 -9.90 16.44 10.65
CA GLN A 172 -9.73 17.88 10.86
C GLN A 172 -9.76 18.69 9.54
N ALA A 173 -10.48 18.19 8.55
CA ALA A 173 -10.53 18.77 7.22
C ALA A 173 -11.47 19.99 7.18
N SER A 174 -11.01 21.08 6.58
CA SER A 174 -11.77 22.33 6.47
C SER A 174 -11.34 23.12 5.24
N LYS A 175 -11.92 24.30 5.02
CA LYS A 175 -11.49 25.17 3.92
C LYS A 175 -10.04 25.64 4.08
N SER A 176 -9.59 25.84 5.32
CA SER A 176 -8.21 26.24 5.64
C SER A 176 -7.27 25.05 5.90
N ASN A 177 -7.78 23.82 5.84
CA ASN A 177 -7.01 22.58 5.96
C ASN A 177 -7.60 21.54 5.00
N PRO A 178 -7.48 21.75 3.68
CA PRO A 178 -8.20 20.96 2.69
C PRO A 178 -7.60 19.55 2.56
N LEU A 179 -8.44 18.53 2.72
CA LEU A 179 -8.08 17.13 2.44
C LEU A 179 -8.63 16.72 1.08
N VAL A 180 -7.75 16.38 0.14
CA VAL A 180 -8.12 15.88 -1.19
C VAL A 180 -8.84 14.52 -1.06
N GLY A 181 -9.94 14.32 -1.78
CA GLY A 181 -10.59 13.00 -1.91
C GLY A 181 -11.42 12.56 -0.69
N LEU A 182 -11.96 13.49 0.10
CA LEU A 182 -12.79 13.16 1.27
C LEU A 182 -14.07 12.40 0.89
N ASP A 183 -14.77 12.84 -0.16
CA ASP A 183 -15.96 12.14 -0.71
C ASP A 183 -15.63 10.72 -1.17
N GLY A 184 -14.48 10.57 -1.82
CA GLY A 184 -13.96 9.28 -2.28
C GLY A 184 -13.78 8.29 -1.13
N ARG A 185 -13.22 8.76 0.00
CA ARG A 185 -13.04 7.96 1.23
C ARG A 185 -14.35 7.54 1.86
N ALA A 186 -15.32 8.45 2.00
CA ALA A 186 -16.65 8.12 2.53
C ALA A 186 -17.35 7.06 1.65
N GLY A 187 -17.30 7.25 0.33
CA GLY A 187 -17.84 6.30 -0.63
C GLY A 187 -17.12 4.94 -0.57
N LEU A 188 -15.80 4.94 -0.39
CA LEU A 188 -15.00 3.73 -0.24
C LEU A 188 -15.42 2.93 0.98
N LEU A 189 -15.56 3.55 2.16
CA LEU A 189 -15.97 2.83 3.38
C LEU A 189 -17.37 2.20 3.25
N LYS A 190 -18.30 2.90 2.56
CA LYS A 190 -19.64 2.34 2.27
C LYS A 190 -19.58 1.14 1.32
N ARG A 191 -18.70 1.16 0.32
CA ARG A 191 -18.50 0.01 -0.57
C ARG A 191 -17.78 -1.12 0.15
N LEU A 192 -16.83 -0.82 1.03
CA LEU A 192 -16.17 -1.79 1.90
C LEU A 192 -17.21 -2.52 2.75
N ALA A 193 -18.14 -1.81 3.40
CA ALA A 193 -19.19 -2.45 4.18
C ALA A 193 -19.96 -3.52 3.40
N LYS A 194 -20.36 -3.20 2.15
CA LYS A 194 -21.05 -4.15 1.27
C LYS A 194 -20.15 -5.30 0.83
N ALA A 195 -18.85 -5.05 0.65
CA ALA A 195 -17.89 -6.08 0.28
C ALA A 195 -17.69 -7.08 1.43
N LEU A 196 -17.60 -6.61 2.68
CA LEU A 196 -17.51 -7.46 3.86
C LEU A 196 -18.73 -8.39 3.99
N GLU A 197 -19.93 -7.88 3.71
CA GLU A 197 -21.18 -8.67 3.71
C GLU A 197 -21.26 -9.66 2.56
N LYS A 198 -20.70 -9.32 1.40
CA LYS A 198 -20.74 -10.15 0.20
C LYS A 198 -19.84 -11.39 0.29
N PHE A 199 -18.75 -11.30 1.05
CA PHE A 199 -17.76 -12.38 1.16
C PHE A 199 -17.57 -12.84 2.62
N PRO A 200 -18.61 -13.40 3.24
CA PRO A 200 -18.57 -13.82 4.64
C PRO A 200 -17.56 -14.96 4.88
N GLU A 201 -17.14 -15.69 3.84
CA GLU A 201 -16.09 -16.70 3.94
C GLU A 201 -14.71 -16.11 4.33
N TYR A 202 -14.47 -14.83 4.01
CA TYR A 202 -13.24 -14.11 4.38
C TYR A 202 -13.45 -13.19 5.58
N PHE A 203 -14.65 -12.62 5.70
CA PHE A 203 -14.93 -11.53 6.64
C PHE A 203 -15.92 -11.90 7.75
N GLY A 204 -16.25 -13.19 7.89
CA GLY A 204 -17.14 -13.73 8.93
C GLY A 204 -18.63 -13.62 8.56
N HIS A 205 -19.44 -14.50 9.16
CA HIS A 205 -20.87 -14.63 8.87
C HIS A 205 -21.79 -13.83 9.78
N GLU A 206 -21.45 -13.68 11.07
CA GLU A 206 -22.31 -12.99 12.04
C GLU A 206 -21.99 -11.49 12.13
N VAL A 207 -20.70 -11.16 12.26
CA VAL A 207 -20.18 -9.79 12.29
C VAL A 207 -19.22 -9.64 11.12
N HIS A 208 -19.69 -9.09 10.01
CA HIS A 208 -18.86 -8.90 8.82
C HIS A 208 -17.76 -7.85 9.08
N ARG A 209 -16.51 -8.28 9.23
CA ARG A 209 -15.37 -7.42 9.56
C ARG A 209 -14.04 -7.92 8.96
N PRO A 210 -13.09 -7.01 8.69
CA PRO A 210 -11.76 -7.37 8.20
C PRO A 210 -11.01 -8.37 9.08
N GLY A 211 -11.14 -8.25 10.41
CA GLY A 211 -10.43 -9.06 11.38
C GLY A 211 -10.65 -10.57 11.23
N HIS A 212 -11.78 -11.00 10.65
CA HIS A 212 -12.06 -12.41 10.41
C HIS A 212 -11.19 -13.08 9.34
N LEU A 213 -10.34 -12.30 8.65
CA LEU A 213 -9.24 -12.86 7.89
C LEU A 213 -8.31 -13.72 8.76
N LEU A 214 -8.21 -13.44 10.07
CA LEU A 214 -7.49 -14.31 11.01
C LEU A 214 -8.09 -15.72 11.01
N ASP A 215 -9.41 -15.82 11.20
CA ASP A 215 -10.13 -17.09 11.26
C ASP A 215 -10.01 -17.85 9.93
N PHE A 216 -10.20 -17.14 8.81
CA PHE A 216 -10.00 -17.70 7.48
C PHE A 216 -8.60 -18.28 7.30
N LEU A 217 -7.55 -17.54 7.71
CA LEU A 217 -6.18 -18.02 7.59
C LEU A 217 -5.88 -19.21 8.51
N LEU A 218 -6.42 -19.23 9.73
CA LEU A 218 -6.21 -20.34 10.65
C LEU A 218 -6.85 -21.64 10.14
N VAL A 219 -7.97 -21.56 9.43
CA VAL A 219 -8.57 -22.72 8.74
C VAL A 219 -7.72 -23.20 7.56
N LYS A 220 -6.99 -22.29 6.91
CA LYS A 220 -6.14 -22.61 5.74
C LYS A 220 -4.70 -22.97 6.10
N ALA A 221 -4.28 -22.69 7.33
CA ALA A 221 -2.94 -22.97 7.78
C ALA A 221 -2.75 -24.46 8.10
N ASP A 222 -1.50 -24.93 8.01
CA ASP A 222 -1.13 -26.25 8.50
C ASP A 222 -1.05 -26.30 10.04
N LYS A 223 -0.68 -27.48 10.57
CA LYS A 223 -0.52 -27.73 12.01
C LYS A 223 0.48 -26.78 12.70
N ASP A 224 1.42 -26.21 11.95
CA ASP A 224 2.48 -25.32 12.43
C ASP A 224 2.14 -23.83 12.21
N LYS A 225 0.86 -23.53 11.89
CA LYS A 225 0.33 -22.22 11.52
C LYS A 225 1.02 -21.61 10.31
N LYS A 226 1.50 -22.44 9.38
CA LYS A 226 2.08 -21.99 8.12
C LYS A 226 1.01 -21.89 7.03
N VAL A 227 1.04 -20.81 6.26
CA VAL A 227 0.09 -20.55 5.16
C VAL A 227 0.78 -19.78 4.04
N SER A 228 0.39 -20.02 2.79
CA SER A 228 0.91 -19.21 1.68
C SER A 228 0.34 -17.81 1.66
N LEU A 229 1.20 -16.83 1.39
CA LEU A 229 0.77 -15.46 1.17
C LEU A 229 -0.29 -15.38 0.06
N HIS A 230 -0.25 -16.26 -0.95
CA HIS A 230 -1.24 -16.30 -2.02
C HIS A 230 -2.66 -16.58 -1.52
N VAL A 231 -2.81 -17.29 -0.39
CA VAL A 231 -4.12 -17.52 0.24
C VAL A 231 -4.69 -16.21 0.79
N LEU A 232 -3.87 -15.42 1.50
CA LEU A 232 -4.26 -14.09 1.97
C LEU A 232 -4.52 -13.15 0.79
N TRP A 233 -3.61 -13.14 -0.19
CA TRP A 233 -3.72 -12.31 -1.38
C TRP A 233 -5.03 -12.56 -2.13
N LYS A 234 -5.40 -13.83 -2.34
CA LYS A 234 -6.66 -14.21 -2.99
C LYS A 234 -7.88 -13.69 -2.23
N ALA A 235 -7.90 -13.82 -0.90
CA ALA A 235 -8.98 -13.29 -0.08
C ALA A 235 -9.09 -11.76 -0.19
N LEU A 236 -7.96 -11.06 -0.21
CA LEU A 236 -7.94 -9.60 -0.37
C LEU A 236 -8.36 -9.15 -1.77
N ILE A 237 -7.80 -9.74 -2.83
CA ILE A 237 -8.05 -9.27 -4.21
C ILE A 237 -9.48 -9.55 -4.66
N ILE A 238 -10.05 -10.69 -4.26
CA ILE A 238 -11.46 -11.04 -4.53
C ILE A 238 -12.38 -10.27 -3.59
N GLY A 239 -12.09 -10.33 -2.28
CA GLY A 239 -12.93 -9.72 -1.25
C GLY A 239 -13.07 -8.22 -1.40
N LEU A 240 -12.04 -7.54 -1.91
CA LEU A 240 -12.04 -6.09 -2.10
C LEU A 240 -12.43 -5.64 -3.52
N GLU A 241 -12.63 -6.54 -4.48
CA GLU A 241 -13.03 -6.15 -5.84
C GLU A 241 -14.23 -5.16 -5.87
N PRO A 242 -15.29 -5.31 -5.04
CA PRO A 242 -16.42 -4.40 -5.07
C PRO A 242 -16.13 -2.98 -4.54
N ILE A 243 -15.01 -2.76 -3.85
CA ILE A 243 -14.69 -1.43 -3.28
C ILE A 243 -14.20 -0.46 -4.35
N TRP A 244 -13.75 -0.96 -5.49
CA TRP A 244 -13.23 -0.14 -6.58
C TRP A 244 -14.38 0.44 -7.42
N PRO A 245 -14.29 1.72 -7.83
CA PRO A 245 -15.28 2.31 -8.71
C PRO A 245 -15.30 1.57 -10.05
N GLN A 246 -16.51 1.36 -10.59
CA GLN A 246 -16.67 0.80 -11.92
C GLN A 246 -16.29 1.86 -12.96
N ARG A 247 -15.34 1.56 -13.84
CA ARG A 247 -14.97 2.44 -14.95
C ARG A 247 -15.84 2.13 -16.17
N VAL A 248 -15.75 2.99 -17.19
CA VAL A 248 -16.54 2.95 -18.45
C VAL A 248 -16.54 1.54 -19.10
N SER A 249 -15.49 0.74 -18.91
CA SER A 249 -15.36 -0.63 -19.42
C SER A 249 -16.22 -1.69 -18.70
N ARG A 250 -17.08 -1.33 -17.74
CA ARG A 250 -17.87 -2.25 -16.86
C ARG A 250 -17.05 -3.18 -15.97
N ILE A 251 -15.73 -3.29 -16.14
CA ILE A 251 -14.84 -4.11 -15.31
C ILE A 251 -14.27 -3.25 -14.17
N ARG A 252 -14.34 -3.75 -12.93
CA ARG A 252 -13.71 -3.10 -11.76
C ARG A 252 -12.22 -3.43 -11.74
N ASN A 253 -11.49 -2.74 -12.59
CA ASN A 253 -10.06 -2.98 -12.78
C ASN A 253 -9.17 -2.48 -11.64
N GLY A 254 -9.72 -1.81 -10.61
CA GLY A 254 -8.91 -1.26 -9.51
C GLY A 254 -7.69 -0.50 -10.02
N ASP A 255 -6.51 -1.02 -9.71
CA ASP A 255 -5.20 -0.49 -10.10
C ASP A 255 -4.53 -1.33 -11.21
N VAL A 256 -5.32 -1.67 -12.25
CA VAL A 256 -4.89 -2.35 -13.48
C VAL A 256 -5.00 -1.37 -14.65
N TRP A 257 -3.91 -1.19 -15.40
CA TRP A 257 -3.80 -0.19 -16.46
C TRP A 257 -3.15 -0.75 -17.71
N SER A 258 -3.47 -0.18 -18.88
CA SER A 258 -2.90 -0.59 -20.16
C SER A 258 -1.68 0.24 -20.54
N HIS A 259 -0.73 -0.36 -21.25
CA HIS A 259 0.38 0.31 -21.92
C HIS A 259 0.61 -0.25 -23.32
N ASN A 260 0.60 0.60 -24.35
CA ASN A 260 0.58 0.20 -25.75
C ASN A 260 1.81 -0.62 -26.16
N HIS A 261 2.98 -0.32 -25.60
CA HIS A 261 4.22 -1.07 -25.87
C HIS A 261 4.16 -2.55 -25.46
N LEU A 262 3.26 -2.92 -24.53
CA LEU A 262 3.10 -4.31 -24.10
C LEU A 262 2.06 -5.08 -24.94
N LYS A 263 1.39 -4.41 -25.88
CA LYS A 263 0.31 -5.01 -26.66
C LYS A 263 0.85 -6.08 -27.61
N ILE A 264 0.32 -7.28 -27.51
CA ILE A 264 0.55 -8.40 -28.44
C ILE A 264 -0.74 -8.63 -29.24
N ILE A 265 -0.64 -8.54 -30.56
CA ILE A 265 -1.77 -8.76 -31.47
C ILE A 265 -2.29 -10.19 -31.28
N GLY A 266 -3.61 -10.33 -31.10
CA GLY A 266 -4.25 -11.62 -30.87
C GLY A 266 -4.22 -12.12 -29.42
N GLN A 267 -3.61 -11.39 -28.48
CA GLN A 267 -3.57 -11.74 -27.06
C GLN A 267 -4.25 -10.66 -26.20
N PRO A 268 -5.57 -10.79 -25.92
CA PRO A 268 -6.30 -9.85 -25.08
C PRO A 268 -5.66 -9.67 -23.70
N GLY A 269 -5.53 -8.41 -23.26
CA GLY A 269 -4.98 -8.06 -21.95
C GLY A 269 -3.46 -8.17 -21.81
N SER A 270 -2.74 -8.53 -22.88
CA SER A 270 -1.27 -8.52 -22.91
C SER A 270 -0.66 -7.16 -22.61
N ASP A 271 -1.41 -6.08 -22.83
CA ASP A 271 -1.05 -4.70 -22.55
C ASP A 271 -1.32 -4.25 -21.11
N MET A 272 -1.98 -5.09 -20.29
CA MET A 272 -2.40 -4.71 -18.95
C MET A 272 -1.36 -5.02 -17.86
N ILE A 273 -1.14 -4.06 -16.97
CA ILE A 273 -0.23 -4.13 -15.82
C ILE A 273 -1.06 -4.01 -14.52
N PRO A 274 -1.16 -5.08 -13.71
CA PRO A 274 -2.02 -5.11 -12.54
C PRO A 274 -1.30 -4.70 -11.23
N PHE A 275 -0.97 -3.42 -11.05
CA PHE A 275 -0.15 -2.99 -9.90
C PHE A 275 -0.74 -3.30 -8.53
N HIS A 276 -2.07 -3.21 -8.36
CA HIS A 276 -2.78 -3.48 -7.10
C HIS A 276 -2.12 -2.83 -5.87
N LYS A 277 -1.55 -1.62 -6.02
CA LYS A 277 -0.62 -1.03 -5.05
C LYS A 277 -1.24 -0.89 -3.65
N LEU A 278 -2.50 -0.48 -3.58
CA LEU A 278 -3.17 -0.30 -2.28
C LEU A 278 -3.45 -1.65 -1.59
N VAL A 279 -3.75 -2.71 -2.36
CA VAL A 279 -3.93 -4.06 -1.83
C VAL A 279 -2.59 -4.65 -1.36
N GLN A 280 -1.50 -4.42 -2.10
CA GLN A 280 -0.15 -4.78 -1.64
C GLN A 280 0.22 -4.05 -0.35
N TRP A 281 -0.08 -2.75 -0.25
CA TRP A 281 0.16 -1.96 0.96
C TRP A 281 -0.61 -2.51 2.17
N LEU A 282 -1.87 -2.90 1.95
CA LEU A 282 -2.70 -3.55 2.94
C LEU A 282 -2.10 -4.89 3.37
N CYS A 283 -1.70 -5.72 2.40
CA CYS A 283 -1.10 -7.03 2.62
C CYS A 283 0.15 -6.92 3.50
N TYR A 284 1.09 -6.03 3.16
CA TYR A 284 2.27 -5.75 3.99
C TYR A 284 1.90 -5.37 5.43
N SER A 285 0.91 -4.50 5.59
CA SER A 285 0.51 -3.96 6.89
C SER A 285 -0.13 -5.01 7.82
N ILE A 286 -0.94 -5.92 7.28
CA ILE A 286 -1.64 -6.92 8.11
C ILE A 286 -0.81 -8.20 8.33
N VAL A 287 0.11 -8.51 7.42
CA VAL A 287 1.05 -9.64 7.59
C VAL A 287 1.87 -9.49 8.86
N GLU A 288 2.34 -8.28 9.20
CA GLU A 288 3.08 -8.03 10.45
C GLU A 288 2.27 -8.50 11.67
N GLU A 289 0.98 -8.17 11.73
CA GLU A 289 0.15 -8.51 12.88
C GLU A 289 -0.22 -10.00 12.92
N PHE A 290 -0.45 -10.63 11.76
CA PHE A 290 -0.61 -12.08 11.69
C PHE A 290 0.67 -12.82 12.14
N THR A 291 1.85 -12.31 11.78
CA THR A 291 3.12 -12.86 12.25
C THR A 291 3.30 -12.65 13.75
N ASN A 292 2.90 -11.49 14.31
CA ASN A 292 2.88 -11.27 15.76
C ASN A 292 1.93 -12.23 16.49
N PHE A 293 0.83 -12.64 15.87
CA PHE A 293 -0.06 -13.69 16.38
C PHE A 293 0.59 -15.09 16.33
N GLY A 294 1.49 -15.31 15.38
CA GLY A 294 2.26 -16.55 15.21
C GLY A 294 2.00 -17.28 13.88
N ILE A 295 1.31 -16.66 12.92
CA ILE A 295 1.18 -17.19 11.56
C ILE A 295 2.50 -17.02 10.81
N LYS A 296 2.94 -18.08 10.13
CA LYS A 296 4.14 -18.09 9.29
C LYS A 296 3.74 -18.07 7.82
N PHE A 297 4.13 -17.03 7.10
CA PHE A 297 3.87 -16.95 5.66
C PHE A 297 5.06 -17.48 4.85
N ASP A 298 4.78 -18.30 3.84
CA ASP A 298 5.70 -18.49 2.71
C ASP A 298 5.29 -17.60 1.52
N HIS A 299 6.16 -17.51 0.52
CA HIS A 299 5.99 -16.65 -0.67
C HIS A 299 5.82 -15.15 -0.36
N LEU A 300 6.31 -14.67 0.79
CA LEU A 300 6.32 -13.23 1.13
C LEU A 300 7.05 -12.39 0.07
N ASP A 301 8.07 -12.99 -0.53
CA ASP A 301 8.88 -12.39 -1.58
C ASP A 301 8.11 -12.15 -2.88
N ASP A 302 6.91 -12.69 -3.05
CA ASP A 302 6.09 -12.46 -4.23
C ASP A 302 5.46 -11.06 -4.22
N LEU A 303 5.37 -10.39 -3.06
CA LEU A 303 5.03 -8.97 -3.02
C LEU A 303 6.12 -8.13 -3.67
N THR A 304 5.69 -7.10 -4.37
CA THR A 304 6.58 -6.14 -5.04
C THR A 304 6.85 -4.93 -4.16
N CYS A 305 7.70 -4.01 -4.60
CA CYS A 305 7.71 -2.67 -4.02
C CYS A 305 6.37 -1.98 -4.29
N LEU A 306 6.03 -0.96 -3.52
CA LEU A 306 4.88 -0.12 -3.87
C LEU A 306 5.30 0.84 -4.99
N PRO A 307 4.71 0.78 -6.19
CA PRO A 307 5.06 1.67 -7.29
C PRO A 307 4.42 3.04 -7.08
N GLU A 308 4.94 3.77 -6.09
CA GLU A 308 4.50 5.09 -5.72
C GLU A 308 5.58 6.14 -5.83
N TYR A 309 5.20 7.40 -5.64
CA TYR A 309 6.00 8.55 -6.00
C TYR A 309 7.31 8.68 -5.20
N ARG A 310 7.45 8.03 -4.02
CA ARG A 310 8.72 8.02 -3.27
C ARG A 310 9.70 7.01 -3.84
N ASN A 311 9.29 5.77 -4.06
CA ASN A 311 10.11 4.75 -4.70
C ASN A 311 10.46 5.14 -6.14
N GLY A 312 9.47 5.57 -6.92
CA GLY A 312 9.69 6.04 -8.29
C GLY A 312 10.48 7.34 -8.33
N GLY A 313 10.27 8.23 -7.35
CA GLY A 313 10.99 9.50 -7.23
C GLY A 313 12.46 9.30 -6.91
N LEU A 314 12.78 8.36 -6.01
CA LEU A 314 14.15 7.95 -5.69
C LEU A 314 14.93 7.57 -6.96
N LEU A 315 14.32 6.77 -7.86
CA LEU A 315 14.97 6.32 -9.08
C LEU A 315 15.27 7.48 -10.04
N ILE A 316 14.37 8.46 -10.14
CA ILE A 316 14.58 9.67 -10.95
C ILE A 316 15.63 10.57 -10.32
N ASP A 317 15.51 10.85 -9.02
CA ASP A 317 16.37 11.77 -8.28
C ASP A 317 17.82 11.28 -8.16
N THR A 318 18.04 9.96 -8.22
CA THR A 318 19.37 9.34 -8.29
C THR A 318 19.88 9.15 -9.71
N GLY A 319 19.05 9.45 -10.72
CA GLY A 319 19.38 9.33 -12.14
C GLY A 319 19.37 7.90 -12.68
N VAL A 320 18.86 6.91 -11.94
CA VAL A 320 18.66 5.54 -12.45
C VAL A 320 17.59 5.52 -13.54
N LEU A 321 16.53 6.30 -13.33
CA LEU A 321 15.49 6.54 -14.33
C LEU A 321 15.63 7.95 -14.87
N VAL A 322 15.65 8.10 -16.19
CA VAL A 322 15.88 9.38 -16.85
C VAL A 322 14.64 9.75 -17.67
N PRO A 323 13.85 10.75 -17.25
CA PRO A 323 12.78 11.28 -18.09
C PRO A 323 13.34 11.73 -19.45
N LYS A 324 12.70 11.32 -20.54
CA LYS A 324 13.02 11.78 -21.90
C LYS A 324 12.42 13.17 -22.13
N ASP A 325 12.86 13.85 -23.20
CA ASP A 325 12.38 15.19 -23.59
C ASP A 325 10.86 15.27 -23.83
N THR A 326 10.21 14.12 -24.00
CA THR A 326 8.75 13.97 -24.13
C THR A 326 7.99 14.16 -22.80
N VAL A 327 8.70 14.18 -21.68
CA VAL A 327 8.12 14.30 -20.33
C VAL A 327 8.20 15.75 -19.85
N ASP A 328 7.05 16.40 -19.73
CA ASP A 328 6.93 17.70 -19.07
C ASP A 328 6.72 17.52 -17.56
N THR A 329 7.77 17.77 -16.78
CA THR A 329 7.73 17.60 -15.32
C THR A 329 6.90 18.64 -14.58
N ASP A 330 6.51 19.74 -15.23
CA ASP A 330 5.65 20.76 -14.63
C ASP A 330 4.16 20.41 -14.73
N MET A 331 3.81 19.52 -15.66
CA MET A 331 2.46 18.99 -15.83
C MET A 331 2.04 18.03 -14.72
N THR A 332 0.72 17.94 -14.52
CA THR A 332 0.10 16.92 -13.66
C THR A 332 -0.53 15.84 -14.52
N TYR A 333 -0.12 14.58 -14.30
CA TYR A 333 -0.58 13.44 -15.09
C TYR A 333 -1.61 12.59 -14.35
N HIS A 334 -2.56 12.01 -15.11
CA HIS A 334 -3.48 11.02 -14.57
C HIS A 334 -2.73 9.72 -14.27
N VAL A 335 -3.09 9.04 -13.17
CA VAL A 335 -2.46 7.76 -12.75
C VAL A 335 -2.46 6.69 -13.84
N GLY A 336 -3.48 6.69 -14.69
CA GLY A 336 -3.63 5.76 -15.81
C GLY A 336 -3.04 6.21 -17.14
N SER A 337 -2.33 7.34 -17.18
CA SER A 337 -1.62 7.76 -18.39
C SER A 337 -0.44 6.81 -18.64
N GLU A 338 -0.09 6.61 -19.91
CA GLU A 338 1.01 5.71 -20.27
C GLU A 338 2.32 6.10 -19.58
N LEU A 339 2.61 7.40 -19.47
CA LEU A 339 3.77 7.93 -18.72
C LEU A 339 3.81 7.42 -17.28
N ILE A 340 2.72 7.55 -16.53
CA ILE A 340 2.68 7.11 -15.13
C ILE A 340 2.71 5.58 -15.04
N VAL A 341 2.06 4.87 -15.97
CA VAL A 341 2.09 3.40 -16.02
C VAL A 341 3.51 2.89 -16.31
N GLU A 342 4.23 3.51 -17.27
CA GLU A 342 5.63 3.23 -17.59
C GLU A 342 6.52 3.47 -16.37
N TRP A 343 6.40 4.64 -15.74
CA TRP A 343 7.17 4.97 -14.53
C TRP A 343 6.96 3.96 -13.40
N ARG A 344 5.70 3.59 -13.15
CA ARG A 344 5.33 2.64 -12.10
C ARG A 344 5.83 1.23 -12.40
N ALA A 345 5.76 0.78 -13.65
CA ALA A 345 6.27 -0.51 -14.08
C ALA A 345 7.79 -0.60 -13.90
N LEU A 346 8.53 0.43 -14.35
CA LEU A 346 9.98 0.52 -14.16
C LEU A 346 10.36 0.63 -12.68
N THR A 347 9.53 1.29 -11.86
CA THR A 347 9.75 1.35 -10.41
C THR A 347 9.73 -0.04 -9.79
N VAL A 348 8.77 -0.90 -10.15
CA VAL A 348 8.71 -2.29 -9.63
C VAL A 348 9.98 -3.06 -9.97
N ALA A 349 10.40 -3.04 -11.24
CA ALA A 349 11.57 -3.80 -11.70
C ALA A 349 12.88 -3.26 -11.10
N LEU A 350 13.10 -1.94 -11.15
CA LEU A 350 14.35 -1.33 -10.72
C LEU A 350 14.54 -1.33 -9.20
N ILE A 351 13.47 -1.32 -8.40
CA ILE A 351 13.61 -1.43 -6.94
C ILE A 351 14.04 -2.84 -6.53
N ASP A 352 13.65 -3.88 -7.28
CA ASP A 352 14.17 -5.24 -7.03
C ASP A 352 15.69 -5.30 -7.29
N GLU A 353 16.19 -4.64 -8.34
CA GLU A 353 17.63 -4.50 -8.60
C GLU A 353 18.35 -3.70 -7.49
N VAL A 354 17.80 -2.55 -7.10
CA VAL A 354 18.34 -1.73 -6.01
C VAL A 354 18.40 -2.54 -4.71
N ALA A 355 17.38 -3.36 -4.43
CA ALA A 355 17.32 -4.21 -3.24
C ALA A 355 18.47 -5.23 -3.21
N GLU A 356 18.83 -5.85 -4.33
CA GLU A 356 19.98 -6.76 -4.40
C GLU A 356 21.31 -6.03 -4.15
N HIS A 357 21.49 -4.84 -4.72
CA HIS A 357 22.69 -4.03 -4.45
C HIS A 357 22.78 -3.58 -2.98
N VAL A 358 21.66 -3.20 -2.36
CA VAL A 358 21.59 -2.87 -0.93
C VAL A 358 22.01 -4.06 -0.07
N ARG A 359 21.48 -5.26 -0.37
CA ARG A 359 21.84 -6.50 0.32
C ARG A 359 23.32 -6.82 0.19
N LYS A 360 23.88 -6.70 -1.02
CA LYS A 360 25.32 -6.89 -1.28
C LYS A 360 26.18 -5.92 -0.45
N GLN A 361 25.84 -4.64 -0.43
CA GLN A 361 26.59 -3.63 0.35
C GLN A 361 26.50 -3.84 1.87
N LEU A 362 25.41 -4.41 2.36
CA LEU A 362 25.22 -4.71 3.79
C LEU A 362 25.65 -6.12 4.19
N GLY A 363 26.07 -6.96 3.23
CA GLY A 363 26.40 -8.36 3.48
C GLY A 363 25.21 -9.17 4.02
N LYS A 364 24.00 -8.88 3.52
CA LYS A 364 22.75 -9.51 3.98
C LYS A 364 22.12 -10.40 2.92
N THR A 365 21.51 -11.48 3.37
CA THR A 365 20.67 -12.33 2.53
C THR A 365 19.24 -11.77 2.42
N LYS A 366 18.46 -12.30 1.47
CA LYS A 366 17.05 -11.94 1.29
C LYS A 366 16.18 -12.24 2.51
N SER A 367 16.49 -13.31 3.25
CA SER A 367 15.78 -13.68 4.48
C SER A 367 16.10 -12.75 5.66
N GLU A 368 17.34 -12.27 5.78
CA GLU A 368 17.73 -11.31 6.81
C GLU A 368 17.17 -9.90 6.52
N LEU A 369 17.25 -9.47 5.26
CA LEU A 369 16.84 -8.15 4.79
C LEU A 369 15.87 -8.28 3.59
N SER A 370 14.62 -8.61 3.90
CA SER A 370 13.55 -8.76 2.91
C SER A 370 13.23 -7.45 2.19
N LEU A 371 12.54 -7.53 1.04
CA LEU A 371 12.11 -6.35 0.30
C LEU A 371 11.29 -5.40 1.20
N SER A 372 10.36 -5.93 1.99
CA SER A 372 9.59 -5.16 2.98
C SER A 372 10.49 -4.32 3.90
N LYS A 373 11.58 -4.88 4.43
CA LYS A 373 12.51 -4.11 5.28
C LYS A 373 13.26 -3.02 4.48
N ILE A 374 13.64 -3.30 3.25
CA ILE A 374 14.30 -2.33 2.36
C ILE A 374 13.36 -1.17 2.01
N LEU A 375 12.05 -1.42 1.86
CA LEU A 375 11.06 -0.36 1.68
C LEU A 375 10.98 0.55 2.91
N GLU A 376 10.82 -0.03 4.11
CA GLU A 376 10.60 0.71 5.36
C GLU A 376 11.78 1.60 5.76
N GLY A 377 12.97 0.99 5.89
CA GLY A 377 14.17 1.70 6.32
C GLY A 377 14.94 2.37 5.18
N GLY A 378 14.63 1.99 3.94
CA GLY A 378 15.39 2.34 2.76
C GLY A 378 14.58 3.15 1.76
N THR A 379 14.14 2.54 0.66
CA THR A 379 13.75 3.26 -0.57
C THR A 379 12.63 4.27 -0.37
N TRP A 380 11.61 3.95 0.42
CA TRP A 380 10.49 4.86 0.68
C TRP A 380 10.90 6.09 1.49
N ARG A 381 11.80 5.90 2.46
CA ARG A 381 12.31 6.97 3.32
C ARG A 381 13.39 7.78 2.59
N ALA A 382 14.35 7.11 1.95
CA ALA A 382 15.40 7.70 1.15
C ALA A 382 14.83 8.56 0.03
N GLY A 383 13.83 8.07 -0.71
CA GLY A 383 13.16 8.85 -1.75
C GLY A 383 12.49 10.11 -1.22
N ARG A 384 11.92 10.05 -0.01
CA ARG A 384 11.36 11.24 0.65
C ARG A 384 12.43 12.23 1.09
N GLU A 385 13.48 11.76 1.75
CA GLU A 385 14.57 12.64 2.23
C GLU A 385 15.29 13.31 1.06
N LEU A 386 15.56 12.56 0.00
CA LEU A 386 16.18 13.09 -1.21
C LEU A 386 15.28 14.12 -1.91
N ALA A 387 13.96 13.86 -1.98
CA ALA A 387 13.03 14.83 -2.54
C ALA A 387 13.04 16.16 -1.78
N TYR A 388 13.17 16.16 -0.44
CA TYR A 388 13.31 17.40 0.34
C TYR A 388 14.66 18.10 0.15
N THR A 389 15.73 17.35 -0.08
CA THR A 389 17.03 17.92 -0.42
C THR A 389 17.01 18.62 -1.77
N LEU A 390 16.29 18.06 -2.75
CA LEU A 390 16.25 18.57 -4.12
C LEU A 390 15.16 19.63 -4.35
N ARG A 391 14.04 19.57 -3.60
CA ARG A 391 12.87 20.43 -3.81
C ARG A 391 12.32 20.90 -2.46
N PRO A 392 12.09 22.22 -2.25
CA PRO A 392 11.67 22.78 -0.96
C PRO A 392 10.41 22.16 -0.36
N THR A 393 9.47 21.71 -1.21
CA THR A 393 8.20 21.13 -0.78
C THR A 393 8.27 19.61 -0.56
N GLY A 394 9.38 18.95 -0.90
CA GLY A 394 9.46 17.49 -0.94
C GLY A 394 8.47 16.87 -1.94
N ALA A 395 8.06 17.64 -2.96
CA ALA A 395 7.22 17.14 -4.04
C ALA A 395 7.96 16.06 -4.86
N PRO A 396 7.23 15.07 -5.40
CA PRO A 396 7.83 14.12 -6.31
C PRO A 396 8.28 14.80 -7.62
N PRO A 397 9.24 14.22 -8.35
CA PRO A 397 9.74 14.79 -9.61
C PRO A 397 8.69 14.80 -10.74
N ILE A 398 7.65 13.96 -10.64
CA ILE A 398 6.51 13.94 -11.57
C ILE A 398 5.23 14.05 -10.75
N ARG A 399 4.37 15.00 -11.12
CA ARG A 399 3.12 15.27 -10.41
C ARG A 399 2.02 14.33 -10.90
N ILE A 400 1.37 13.65 -9.95
CA ILE A 400 0.24 12.75 -10.23
C ILE A 400 -1.04 13.38 -9.71
N ARG A 401 -2.08 13.38 -10.55
CA ARG A 401 -3.44 13.70 -10.11
C ARG A 401 -3.99 12.54 -9.28
N SER A 402 -4.05 12.73 -7.97
CA SER A 402 -4.78 11.82 -7.08
C SER A 402 -6.29 12.06 -7.16
N ASP A 403 -7.07 10.99 -7.18
CA ASP A 403 -8.53 10.99 -7.01
C ASP A 403 -8.97 10.42 -5.65
N GLY A 404 -8.02 10.12 -4.77
CA GLY A 404 -8.31 9.49 -3.48
C GLY A 404 -8.59 7.99 -3.53
N THR A 405 -8.25 7.28 -4.62
CA THR A 405 -8.53 5.83 -4.75
C THR A 405 -7.31 4.94 -5.00
N VAL A 406 -6.24 5.46 -5.61
CA VAL A 406 -5.01 4.69 -5.92
C VAL A 406 -3.75 5.33 -5.32
N PHE A 407 -3.72 6.67 -5.26
CA PHE A 407 -2.56 7.49 -4.89
C PHE A 407 -2.85 8.48 -3.79
#